data_AF-A0A969KZ19-F1
#
_entry.id   AF-A0A969KZ19-F1
#
_cell.length_a   1.000
_cell.length_b   1.000
_cell.length_c   1.000
_cell.angle_alpha   90.00
_cell.angle_beta   90.00
_cell.angle_gamma   90.00
#
_symmetry.space_group_name_H-M   'P 1'
#
loop_
_entity.id
_entity.type
_entity.pdbx_description
1 polymer ?
#
loop_
_entity_poly.entity_id
_entity_poly.type
_entity_poly.pdbx_seq_one_letter_code
_entity_poly.pdbx_strand_id
1 'polypeptide(L)'
;MAIERIVVDPNILVGKPVVKGTRLAVDFILDLLAQGWPPDEILRNYPGLEAEDIQACLAYARDMLRNEKVYLLEAASSREAAEKITAALRGRTDWPGHFSVIDDRRIRMRPLPPRASLTGS
;
A
#
# COMPACT_ATOMS: atom_id res chain seq x y z
N MET A 1 -8.33 -10.28 10.54
CA MET A 1 -7.25 -10.05 11.53
C MET A 1 -6.11 -9.09 11.08
N ALA A 2 -6.30 -8.23 10.08
CA ALA A 2 -5.57 -6.96 9.90
C ALA A 2 -6.39 -6.06 8.95
N ILE A 3 -6.95 -6.70 7.91
CA ILE A 3 -7.88 -6.12 6.92
C ILE A 3 -9.17 -5.57 7.55
N GLU A 4 -9.54 -6.00 8.76
CA GLU A 4 -10.76 -5.51 9.41
C GLU A 4 -10.61 -4.09 9.99
N ARG A 5 -9.36 -3.69 10.28
CA ARG A 5 -9.03 -2.38 10.89
C ARG A 5 -8.48 -1.38 9.89
N ILE A 6 -8.01 -1.81 8.73
CA ILE A 6 -7.56 -0.92 7.64
C ILE A 6 -8.54 -0.98 6.49
N VAL A 7 -9.08 0.17 6.08
CA VAL A 7 -10.01 0.29 4.96
C VAL A 7 -9.41 1.10 3.82
N VAL A 8 -9.79 0.75 2.60
CA VAL A 8 -9.43 1.46 1.38
C VAL A 8 -10.72 1.82 0.67
N ASP A 9 -11.09 3.10 0.69
CA ASP A 9 -12.29 3.63 0.07
C ASP A 9 -11.90 4.82 -0.83
N PRO A 10 -12.22 4.80 -2.13
CA PRO A 10 -11.89 5.92 -3.04
C PRO A 10 -12.48 7.26 -2.57
N ASN A 11 -13.55 7.25 -1.78
CA ASN A 11 -14.17 8.44 -1.23
C ASN A 11 -13.47 8.99 0.03
N ILE A 12 -12.54 8.21 0.62
CA ILE A 12 -11.77 8.61 1.80
C ILE A 12 -10.31 8.81 1.39
N LEU A 13 -9.80 10.04 1.54
CA LEU A 13 -8.42 10.41 1.20
C LEU A 13 -7.98 9.90 -0.19
N VAL A 14 -8.88 9.93 -1.17
CA VAL A 14 -8.63 9.49 -2.56
C VAL A 14 -8.13 8.04 -2.63
N GLY A 15 -8.66 7.16 -1.77
CA GLY A 15 -8.30 5.74 -1.75
C GLY A 15 -7.01 5.42 -1.01
N LYS A 16 -6.47 6.35 -0.20
CA LYS A 16 -5.39 6.00 0.72
C LYS A 16 -5.88 4.99 1.77
N PRO A 17 -5.05 3.99 2.15
CA PRO A 17 -5.38 3.11 3.27
C PRO A 17 -5.46 3.91 4.57
N VAL A 18 -6.57 3.76 5.29
CA VAL A 18 -6.84 4.46 6.56
C VAL A 18 -7.25 3.49 7.65
N VAL A 19 -7.01 3.87 8.90
CA VAL A 19 -7.57 3.16 10.06
C VAL A 19 -9.08 3.35 10.08
N LYS A 20 -9.83 2.25 10.15
CA LYS A 20 -11.29 2.21 10.10
C LYS A 20 -11.90 3.06 11.20
N GLY A 21 -12.92 3.84 10.84
CA GLY A 21 -13.57 4.75 11.79
C GLY A 21 -12.79 6.05 12.05
N THR A 22 -11.64 6.24 11.41
CA THR A 22 -10.82 7.45 11.52
C THR A 22 -10.55 8.07 10.14
N ARG A 23 -9.90 9.23 10.13
CA ARG A 23 -9.27 9.80 8.92
C ARG A 23 -7.74 9.75 9.00
N LEU A 24 -7.19 8.84 9.81
CA LEU A 24 -5.75 8.66 9.97
C LEU A 24 -5.27 7.65 8.93
N ALA A 25 -4.38 8.10 8.05
CA ALA A 25 -3.81 7.28 7.02
C ALA A 25 -2.73 6.34 7.57
N VAL A 26 -2.57 5.17 6.97
CA VAL A 26 -1.55 4.19 7.39
C VAL A 26 -0.14 4.79 7.26
N ASP A 27 0.14 5.53 6.17
CA ASP A 27 1.43 6.20 5.97
C ASP A 27 1.73 7.20 7.09
N PHE A 28 0.73 7.98 7.52
CA PHE A 28 0.85 8.91 8.62
C PHE A 28 1.26 8.23 9.95
N ILE A 29 0.64 7.10 10.31
CA ILE A 29 1.01 6.36 11.52
C ILE A 29 2.44 5.81 11.42
N LEU A 30 2.83 5.32 10.24
CA LEU A 30 4.20 4.85 9.99
C LEU A 30 5.23 5.99 10.07
N ASP A 31 4.89 7.19 9.61
CA ASP A 31 5.75 8.37 9.69
C ASP A 31 6.02 8.78 11.15
N LEU A 32 5.00 8.74 12.02
CA LEU A 32 5.18 9.00 13.46
C LEU A 32 6.14 7.98 14.09
N LEU A 33 5.94 6.69 13.80
CA LEU A 33 6.83 5.63 14.27
C LEU A 33 8.26 5.82 13.74
N ALA A 34 8.42 6.19 12.47
CA ALA A 34 9.73 6.44 11.85
C ALA A 34 10.44 7.67 12.45
N GLN A 35 9.69 8.66 12.93
CA GLN A 35 10.21 9.79 13.70
C GLN A 35 10.56 9.44 15.16
N GLY A 36 10.36 8.19 15.57
CA GLY A 36 10.73 7.70 16.90
C GLY A 36 9.64 7.90 17.96
N TRP A 37 8.41 8.22 17.57
CA TRP A 37 7.31 8.33 18.52
C TRP A 37 6.98 6.96 19.12
N PRO A 38 6.99 6.80 20.46
CA PRO A 38 6.57 5.56 21.08
C PRO A 38 5.05 5.34 20.89
N PRO A 39 4.57 4.09 20.75
CA PRO A 39 3.15 3.80 20.53
C PRO A 39 2.22 4.47 21.55
N ASP A 40 2.59 4.48 22.84
CA ASP A 40 1.78 5.12 23.88
C ASP A 40 1.61 6.63 23.67
N GLU A 41 2.60 7.30 23.09
CA GLU A 41 2.50 8.72 22.76
C GLU A 41 1.57 8.96 21.58
N ILE A 42 1.61 8.09 20.58
CA ILE A 42 0.67 8.14 19.46
C ILE A 42 -0.76 7.95 19.99
N LEU A 43 -1.01 6.95 20.82
CA LEU A 43 -2.33 6.68 21.39
C LEU A 43 -2.86 7.85 22.25
N ARG A 44 -1.97 8.53 23.00
CA ARG A 44 -2.35 9.73 23.77
C ARG A 44 -2.74 10.91 22.88
N ASN A 45 -2.05 11.11 21.75
CA ASN A 45 -2.28 12.24 20.86
C ASN A 45 -3.44 12.03 19.87
N TYR A 46 -3.84 10.77 19.64
CA TYR A 46 -4.94 10.42 18.74
C TYR A 46 -6.02 9.60 19.47
N PRO A 47 -6.88 10.24 20.27
CA PRO A 47 -7.99 9.58 20.94
C PRO A 47 -8.93 8.93 19.92
N GLY A 48 -9.15 7.62 20.06
CA GLY A 48 -9.89 6.80 19.08
C GLY A 48 -9.01 5.84 18.29
N LEU A 49 -7.69 5.92 18.46
CA LEU A 49 -6.75 4.88 18.03
C LEU A 49 -6.54 3.87 19.16
N GLU A 50 -6.50 2.58 18.82
CA GLU A 50 -6.13 1.49 19.73
C GLU A 50 -4.75 0.91 19.35
N ALA A 51 -4.11 0.20 20.27
CA ALA A 51 -2.80 -0.42 20.01
C ALA A 51 -2.86 -1.38 18.81
N GLU A 52 -3.98 -2.08 18.66
CA GLU A 52 -4.29 -2.99 17.56
C GLU A 52 -4.34 -2.28 16.20
N ASP A 53 -4.69 -0.99 16.15
CA ASP A 53 -4.67 -0.20 14.92
C ASP A 53 -3.24 0.06 14.46
N ILE A 54 -2.33 0.39 15.39
CA ILE A 54 -0.91 0.55 15.10
C ILE A 54 -0.32 -0.76 14.58
N GLN A 55 -0.65 -1.89 15.21
CA GLN A 55 -0.26 -3.22 14.73
C GLN A 55 -0.84 -3.52 13.34
N ALA A 56 -2.09 -3.12 13.07
CA ALA A 56 -2.71 -3.29 11.76
C ALA A 56 -2.02 -2.44 10.68
N CYS A 57 -1.57 -1.21 10.99
CA CYS A 57 -0.76 -0.39 10.09
C CYS A 57 0.56 -1.08 9.72
N LEU A 58 1.28 -1.62 10.71
CA LEU A 58 2.53 -2.37 10.49
C LEU A 58 2.30 -3.64 9.67
N ALA A 59 1.26 -4.41 9.98
CA ALA A 59 0.89 -5.61 9.24
C ALA A 59 0.52 -5.29 7.78
N TYR A 60 -0.25 -4.22 7.55
CA TYR A 60 -0.59 -3.73 6.22
C TYR A 60 0.67 -3.39 5.42
N ALA A 61 1.61 -2.63 6.01
CA ALA A 61 2.87 -2.29 5.37
C ALA A 61 3.71 -3.53 5.02
N ARG A 62 3.84 -4.47 5.97
CA ARG A 62 4.51 -5.76 5.75
C ARG A 62 3.90 -6.53 4.59
N ASP A 63 2.58 -6.62 4.53
CA ASP A 63 1.88 -7.41 3.51
C ASP A 63 1.95 -6.72 2.14
N MET A 64 1.96 -5.39 2.09
CA MET A 64 2.26 -4.64 0.86
C MET A 64 3.67 -4.90 0.35
N LEU A 65 4.68 -4.86 1.23
CA LEU A 65 6.07 -5.15 0.87
C LEU A 65 6.28 -6.61 0.44
N ARG A 66 5.63 -7.56 1.11
CA ARG A 66 5.71 -9.00 0.76
C ARG A 66 5.17 -9.30 -0.63
N ASN A 67 4.14 -8.58 -1.05
CA ASN A 67 3.50 -8.79 -2.34
C ASN A 67 4.02 -7.86 -3.44
N GLU A 68 4.88 -6.90 -3.09
CA GLU A 68 5.62 -6.09 -4.05
C GLU A 68 6.62 -6.97 -4.81
N LYS A 69 6.60 -6.84 -6.14
CA LYS A 69 7.61 -7.49 -7.00
C LYS A 69 8.42 -6.41 -7.69
N VAL A 70 9.74 -6.53 -7.57
CA VAL A 70 10.70 -5.68 -8.28
C VAL A 70 11.41 -6.55 -9.30
N TYR A 71 11.27 -6.19 -10.58
CA TYR A 71 11.97 -6.86 -11.66
C TYR A 71 13.12 -5.96 -12.11
N LEU A 72 14.33 -6.52 -12.09
CA LEU A 72 15.49 -5.91 -12.73
C LEU A 72 15.39 -6.20 -14.21
N LEU A 73 15.25 -5.15 -15.01
CA LEU A 73 15.24 -5.31 -16.46
C LEU A 73 16.58 -4.88 -17.03
N GLU A 74 17.12 -5.74 -17.89
CA GLU A 74 18.15 -5.33 -18.84
C GLU A 74 17.42 -4.60 -19.98
N ALA A 75 17.36 -3.28 -19.85
CA ALA A 75 16.87 -2.37 -20.87
C ALA A 75 17.93 -1.29 -21.09
N ALA A 76 18.17 -0.93 -22.35
CA ALA A 76 19.09 0.14 -22.69
C ALA A 76 18.48 1.54 -22.43
N SER A 77 17.17 1.62 -22.14
CA SER A 77 16.48 2.85 -21.77
C SER A 77 15.18 2.60 -20.99
N SER A 78 14.69 3.62 -20.27
CA SER A 78 13.39 3.58 -19.58
C SER A 78 12.21 3.31 -20.52
N ARG A 79 12.29 3.79 -21.79
CA ARG A 79 11.27 3.53 -22.80
C ARG A 79 11.22 2.05 -23.18
N GLU A 80 12.37 1.44 -23.41
CA GLU A 80 12.48 0.01 -23.70
C GLU A 80 11.99 -0.83 -22.52
N ALA A 81 12.31 -0.43 -21.28
CA ALA A 81 11.81 -1.08 -20.08
C ALA A 81 10.27 -1.04 -19.99
N ALA A 82 9.67 0.12 -20.25
CA ALA A 82 8.21 0.29 -20.25
C ALA A 82 7.53 -0.54 -21.36
N GLU A 83 8.11 -0.61 -22.55
CA GLU A 83 7.61 -1.44 -23.66
C GLU A 83 7.67 -2.94 -23.31
N LYS A 84 8.82 -3.43 -22.79
CA LYS A 84 9.00 -4.82 -22.36
C LYS A 84 7.98 -5.23 -21.29
N ILE A 85 7.72 -4.35 -20.31
CA ILE A 85 6.72 -4.63 -19.28
C ILE A 85 5.32 -4.61 -19.83
N THR A 86 4.98 -3.61 -20.64
CA THR A 86 3.65 -3.54 -21.26
C THR A 86 3.39 -4.80 -22.08
N ALA A 87 4.40 -5.31 -22.81
CA ALA A 87 4.31 -6.58 -23.53
C ALA A 87 4.16 -7.78 -22.58
N ALA A 88 4.96 -7.88 -21.51
CA ALA A 88 4.91 -8.98 -20.54
C ALA A 88 3.61 -9.02 -19.72
N LEU A 89 2.96 -7.86 -19.53
CA LEU A 89 1.68 -7.75 -18.83
C LEU A 89 0.48 -7.86 -19.77
N ARG A 90 0.67 -7.72 -21.09
CA ARG A 90 -0.39 -7.83 -22.08
C ARG A 90 -0.98 -9.24 -22.04
N GLY A 91 -2.26 -9.35 -21.67
CA GLY A 91 -2.96 -10.63 -21.61
C GLY A 91 -2.83 -11.39 -20.28
N ARG A 92 -2.06 -10.88 -19.30
CA ARG A 92 -2.09 -11.43 -17.94
C ARG A 92 -3.36 -11.02 -17.21
N THR A 93 -4.16 -11.99 -16.82
CA THR A 93 -5.39 -11.82 -16.02
C THR A 93 -5.18 -12.13 -14.54
N ASP A 94 -4.03 -12.69 -14.17
CA ASP A 94 -3.62 -13.06 -12.81
C ASP A 94 -3.09 -11.88 -11.98
N TRP A 95 -2.90 -10.71 -12.60
CA TRP A 95 -2.35 -9.52 -11.94
C TRP A 95 -3.29 -8.30 -12.05
N PRO A 96 -4.13 -8.05 -11.04
CA PRO A 96 -5.01 -6.88 -11.03
C PRO A 96 -4.30 -5.58 -10.57
N GLY A 97 -2.97 -5.56 -10.42
CA GLY A 97 -2.22 -4.45 -9.80
C GLY A 97 -1.81 -3.30 -10.72
N HIS A 98 -1.18 -2.28 -10.15
CA HIS A 98 -0.55 -1.19 -10.90
C HIS A 98 0.96 -1.41 -11.04
N PHE A 99 1.58 -0.84 -12.06
CA PHE A 99 3.04 -0.76 -12.17
C PHE A 99 3.50 0.69 -12.19
N SER A 100 4.75 0.93 -11.80
CA SER A 100 5.38 2.25 -11.85
C SER A 100 6.86 2.07 -12.15
N VAL A 101 7.37 2.83 -13.12
CA VAL A 101 8.81 2.88 -13.41
C VAL A 101 9.49 3.63 -12.26
N ILE A 102 10.48 3.00 -11.61
CA ILE A 102 11.25 3.63 -10.54
C ILE A 102 12.43 4.38 -11.16
N ASP A 103 13.18 3.69 -12.02
CA ASP A 103 14.34 4.22 -12.75
C ASP A 103 14.49 3.49 -14.10
N ASP A 104 15.59 3.77 -14.82
CA ASP A 104 15.92 3.18 -16.12
C ASP A 104 16.11 1.66 -16.08
N ARG A 105 16.25 1.05 -14.90
CA ARG A 105 16.54 -0.39 -14.73
C ARG A 105 15.56 -1.11 -13.81
N ARG A 106 14.66 -0.37 -13.16
CA ARG A 106 13.73 -0.91 -12.16
C ARG A 106 12.31 -0.49 -12.40
N ILE A 107 11.41 -1.47 -12.36
CA ILE A 107 9.98 -1.25 -12.27
C ILE A 107 9.42 -1.89 -11.01
N ARG A 108 8.56 -1.14 -10.33
CA ARG A 108 7.75 -1.58 -9.21
C ARG A 108 6.43 -2.12 -9.75
N MET A 109 6.10 -3.34 -9.38
CA MET A 109 4.75 -3.88 -9.53
C MET A 109 4.09 -3.96 -8.15
N ARG A 110 3.06 -3.14 -7.93
CA ARG A 110 2.27 -3.18 -6.69
C ARG A 110 0.93 -3.87 -6.96
N PRO A 111 0.57 -4.92 -6.21
CA PRO A 111 -0.77 -5.46 -6.28
C PRO A 111 -1.76 -4.37 -5.86
N LEU A 112 -2.96 -4.38 -6.43
CA LEU A 112 -4.05 -3.61 -5.83
C LEU A 112 -4.24 -4.14 -4.41
N PRO A 113 -4.45 -3.27 -3.40
CA PRO A 113 -4.90 -3.74 -2.11
C PRO A 113 -6.16 -4.60 -2.33
N PRO A 114 -6.37 -5.67 -1.54
CA PRO A 114 -7.58 -6.46 -1.64
C PRO A 114 -8.76 -5.49 -1.61
N ARG A 115 -9.62 -5.55 -2.64
CA ARG A 115 -10.81 -4.69 -2.71
C ARG A 115 -11.53 -4.84 -1.37
N ALA A 116 -11.65 -3.75 -0.61
CA ALA A 116 -12.64 -3.70 0.45
C ALA A 116 -13.95 -4.09 -0.23
N SER A 117 -14.57 -5.16 0.24
CA SER A 117 -15.85 -5.64 -0.26
C SER A 117 -16.80 -4.45 -0.28
N LEU A 118 -17.13 -3.98 -1.48
CA LEU A 118 -18.27 -3.09 -1.73
C LEU A 118 -19.54 -3.92 -1.54
N THR A 119 -19.72 -4.51 -0.36
CA THR A 119 -20.96 -5.14 0.06
C THR A 119 -21.58 -4.20 1.08
N GLY A 120 -22.08 -3.08 0.55
CA GLY A 120 -23.14 -2.30 1.16
C GLY A 120 -24.40 -2.52 0.32
N SER A 121 -25.27 -3.39 0.81
CA SER A 121 -26.72 -3.31 0.62
C SER A 121 -27.34 -3.63 1.97
#